data_AF-X1KJF7-F1
#
_entry.id   AF-X1KJF7-F1
#
_cell.length_a   1.000
_cell.length_b   1.000
_cell.length_c   1.000
_cell.angle_alpha   90.00
_cell.angle_beta   90.00
_cell.angle_gamma   90.00
#
_symmetry.space_group_name_H-M   'P 1'
#
loop_
_entity.id
_entity.type
_entity.pdbx_description
1 polymer ?
#
loop_
_entity_poly.entity_id
_entity_poly.type
_entity_poly.pdbx_seq_one_letter_code
_entity_poly.pdbx_strand_id
1 'polypeptide(L)'
;MRNIAGPDSTVVEVAADYLISLPPQDREKAQRGIYKFTRWLGLHRKADELSPLDIAIYAEQITPSETKPVKSFLTYIRRKGFSKVNLAVHLRVKKTSHKGASPQQNLPAQTTLTAQGYAKLEKELADLKSQRSEVTEEIRRAAADKDFRENAPLAAAREHKAHLEGRIQELEATLKSATIMAENQGTSKIKSG
;
A
#
# COMPACT_ATOMS: atom_id res chain seq x y z
N MET A 1 -26.78 14.96 19.24
CA MET A 1 -26.17 14.00 18.28
C MET A 1 -24.92 13.44 18.95
N ARG A 2 -24.90 12.13 19.26
CA ARG A 2 -23.78 11.51 19.97
C ARG A 2 -22.62 11.31 19.00
N ASN A 3 -21.48 11.91 19.30
CA ASN A 3 -20.22 11.67 18.60
C ASN A 3 -19.74 10.28 19.03
N ILE A 4 -19.84 9.29 18.14
CA ILE A 4 -19.64 7.88 18.47
C ILE A 4 -18.14 7.52 18.45
N ALA A 5 -17.31 8.36 17.82
CA ALA A 5 -15.89 8.09 17.60
C ALA A 5 -14.99 8.90 18.55
N GLY A 6 -14.38 8.23 19.53
CA GLY A 6 -13.29 8.75 20.38
C GLY A 6 -11.89 8.58 19.77
N PRO A 7 -10.82 9.10 20.38
CA PRO A 7 -9.45 9.08 19.83
C PRO A 7 -8.94 7.67 19.48
N ASP A 8 -9.40 6.64 20.20
CA ASP A 8 -9.08 5.23 19.95
C ASP A 8 -10.09 4.52 19.02
N SER A 9 -10.81 5.25 18.18
CA SER A 9 -11.82 4.62 17.30
C SER A 9 -11.19 3.78 16.22
N THR A 10 -11.81 2.64 15.95
CA THR A 10 -11.49 1.80 14.80
C THR A 10 -11.90 2.47 13.50
N VAL A 11 -11.27 2.09 12.39
CA VAL A 11 -11.63 2.60 11.06
C VAL A 11 -13.11 2.32 10.73
N VAL A 12 -13.68 1.23 11.26
CA VAL A 12 -15.09 0.86 11.08
C VAL A 12 -16.03 1.84 11.80
N GLU A 13 -15.73 2.18 13.04
CA GLU A 13 -16.53 3.16 13.82
C GLU A 13 -16.47 4.55 13.17
N VAL A 14 -15.28 4.97 12.73
CA VAL A 14 -15.10 6.24 12.02
C VAL A 14 -15.83 6.22 10.66
N ALA A 15 -15.85 5.08 9.97
CA ALA A 15 -16.61 4.91 8.73
C ALA A 15 -18.12 5.00 8.94
N ALA A 16 -18.65 4.38 10.01
CA ALA A 16 -20.07 4.49 10.34
C ALA A 16 -20.46 5.93 10.65
N ASP A 17 -19.68 6.64 11.47
CA ASP A 17 -19.88 8.06 11.78
C ASP A 17 -19.83 8.94 10.52
N TYR A 18 -18.86 8.69 9.64
CA TYR A 18 -18.75 9.38 8.36
C TYR A 18 -19.97 9.15 7.47
N LEU A 19 -20.41 7.90 7.28
CA LEU A 19 -21.57 7.58 6.45
C LEU A 19 -22.85 8.24 6.99
N ILE A 20 -23.03 8.26 8.31
CA ILE A 20 -24.16 8.94 8.95
C ILE A 20 -24.11 10.46 8.70
N SER A 21 -22.92 11.05 8.64
CA SER A 21 -22.73 12.48 8.36
C SER A 21 -23.04 12.91 6.91
N LEU A 22 -23.13 11.97 5.97
CA LEU A 22 -23.40 12.25 4.56
C LEU A 22 -24.91 12.34 4.24
N PRO A 23 -25.30 13.17 3.24
CA PRO A 23 -26.63 13.13 2.64
C PRO A 23 -26.97 11.73 2.10
N PRO A 24 -28.25 11.29 2.09
CA PRO A 24 -28.65 9.94 1.68
C PRO A 24 -28.11 9.51 0.30
N GLN A 25 -28.20 10.41 -0.69
CA GLN A 25 -27.72 10.19 -2.05
C GLN A 25 -26.20 9.95 -2.18
N ASP A 26 -25.42 10.55 -1.28
CA ASP A 26 -23.96 10.43 -1.27
C ASP A 26 -23.54 9.24 -0.39
N ARG A 27 -24.32 8.94 0.64
CA ARG A 27 -24.15 7.78 1.51
C ARG A 27 -24.20 6.50 0.70
N GLU A 28 -25.21 6.27 -0.14
CA GLU A 28 -25.32 5.04 -0.93
C GLU A 28 -24.13 4.84 -1.87
N LYS A 29 -23.71 5.92 -2.56
CA LYS A 29 -22.56 5.89 -3.47
C LYS A 29 -21.25 5.63 -2.73
N ALA A 30 -21.14 6.11 -1.49
CA ALA A 30 -19.93 5.99 -0.70
C ALA A 30 -19.83 4.67 0.09
N GLN A 31 -20.98 4.13 0.49
CA GLN A 31 -21.11 2.98 1.38
C GLN A 31 -20.34 1.75 0.89
N ARG A 32 -20.51 1.39 -0.39
CA ARG A 32 -19.83 0.22 -0.97
C ARG A 32 -18.31 0.34 -0.92
N GLY A 33 -17.77 1.46 -1.38
CA GLY A 33 -16.32 1.69 -1.43
C GLY A 33 -15.70 1.77 -0.04
N ILE A 34 -16.42 2.34 0.92
CA ILE A 34 -15.97 2.49 2.30
C ILE A 34 -16.00 1.16 3.04
N TYR A 35 -17.06 0.35 2.90
CA TYR A 35 -17.08 -0.98 3.52
C TYR A 35 -16.03 -1.92 2.94
N LYS A 36 -15.77 -1.85 1.63
CA LYS A 36 -14.67 -2.61 1.02
C LYS A 36 -13.32 -2.18 1.60
N PHE A 37 -13.10 -0.87 1.75
CA PHE A 37 -11.88 -0.31 2.33
C PHE A 37 -11.68 -0.71 3.79
N THR A 38 -12.71 -0.59 4.63
CA THR A 38 -12.62 -0.97 6.05
C THR A 38 -12.44 -2.47 6.24
N ARG A 39 -13.13 -3.29 5.44
CA ARG A 39 -12.96 -4.74 5.45
C ARG A 39 -11.52 -5.14 5.08
N TRP A 40 -10.94 -4.47 4.09
CA TRP A 40 -9.57 -4.75 3.65
C TRP A 40 -8.52 -4.38 4.70
N LEU A 41 -8.65 -3.22 5.35
CA LEU A 41 -7.74 -2.78 6.41
C LEU A 41 -7.82 -3.64 7.68
N GLY A 42 -8.97 -4.29 7.89
CA GLY A 42 -9.27 -5.06 9.09
C GLY A 42 -10.18 -4.28 10.05
N LEU A 43 -11.15 -4.99 10.64
CA LEU A 43 -12.22 -4.38 11.44
C LEU A 43 -11.74 -3.76 12.76
N HIS A 44 -10.58 -4.20 13.26
CA HIS A 44 -10.00 -3.74 14.52
C HIS A 44 -8.89 -2.69 14.34
N ARG A 45 -8.51 -2.37 13.10
CA ARG A 45 -7.47 -1.39 12.83
C ARG A 45 -7.90 -0.03 13.38
N LYS A 46 -6.99 0.69 14.03
CA LYS A 46 -7.29 2.04 14.54
C LYS A 46 -7.11 3.08 13.44
N ALA A 47 -7.86 4.17 13.53
CA ALA A 47 -7.83 5.21 12.51
C ALA A 47 -6.52 6.03 12.49
N ASP A 48 -5.81 6.09 13.62
CA ASP A 48 -4.53 6.75 13.80
C ASP A 48 -3.32 5.90 13.37
N GLU A 49 -3.48 4.58 13.34
CA GLU A 49 -2.51 3.63 12.81
C GLU A 49 -2.45 3.57 11.27
N LEU A 50 -3.31 4.33 10.58
CA LEU A 50 -3.33 4.36 9.12
C LEU A 50 -2.12 5.09 8.56
N SER A 51 -1.32 4.38 7.76
CA SER A 51 -0.13 4.92 7.12
C SER A 51 -0.36 5.24 5.64
N PRO A 52 0.44 6.14 5.04
CA PRO A 52 0.47 6.33 3.58
C PRO A 52 0.69 5.03 2.79
N LEU A 53 1.45 4.08 3.35
CA LEU A 53 1.72 2.78 2.75
C LEU A 53 0.44 1.94 2.65
N ASP A 54 -0.36 1.88 3.73
CA ASP A 54 -1.65 1.16 3.72
C ASP A 54 -2.55 1.69 2.58
N ILE A 55 -2.57 3.01 2.36
CA ILE A 55 -3.39 3.65 1.32
C ILE A 55 -2.85 3.33 -0.09
N ALA A 56 -1.54 3.35 -0.27
CA ALA A 56 -0.91 3.04 -1.54
C ALA A 56 -1.19 1.58 -1.95
N ILE A 57 -1.08 0.63 -1.01
CA ILE A 57 -1.39 -0.79 -1.26
C ILE A 57 -2.87 -0.96 -1.60
N TYR A 58 -3.78 -0.30 -0.87
CA TYR A 58 -5.20 -0.36 -1.22
C TYR A 58 -5.52 0.27 -2.58
N ALA A 59 -4.77 1.30 -2.99
CA ALA A 59 -5.00 1.99 -4.26
C ALA A 59 -4.76 1.12 -5.50
N GLU A 60 -4.06 -0.01 -5.37
CA GLU A 60 -3.82 -0.94 -6.48
C GLU A 60 -5.06 -1.76 -6.88
N GLN A 61 -6.00 -1.94 -5.95
CA GLN A 61 -7.19 -2.80 -6.12
C GLN A 61 -8.52 -2.01 -6.07
N ILE A 62 -8.44 -0.69 -5.90
CA ILE A 62 -9.61 0.18 -5.85
C ILE A 62 -10.11 0.48 -7.27
N THR A 63 -11.43 0.52 -7.44
CA THR A 63 -12.02 0.90 -8.73
C THR A 63 -12.13 2.43 -8.88
N PRO A 64 -12.17 2.97 -10.11
CA PRO A 64 -12.35 4.41 -10.35
C PRO A 64 -13.61 4.99 -9.70
N SER A 65 -14.71 4.23 -9.66
CA SER A 65 -15.98 4.64 -9.04
C SER A 65 -15.89 4.75 -7.51
N GLU A 66 -15.04 3.95 -6.88
CA GLU A 66 -14.81 3.94 -5.42
C GLU A 66 -13.81 5.01 -4.96
N THR A 67 -13.03 5.58 -5.88
CA THR A 67 -11.91 6.49 -5.56
C THR A 67 -12.36 7.78 -4.88
N LYS A 68 -13.40 8.43 -5.43
CA LYS A 68 -13.89 9.71 -4.89
C LYS A 68 -14.48 9.52 -3.47
N PRO A 69 -15.35 8.52 -3.23
CA PRO A 69 -15.80 8.22 -1.87
C PRO A 69 -14.69 7.96 -0.86
N VAL A 70 -13.71 7.12 -1.20
CA VAL A 70 -12.63 6.75 -0.28
C VAL A 70 -11.72 7.95 0.00
N LYS A 71 -11.44 8.81 -1.00
CA LYS A 71 -10.71 10.08 -0.76
C LYS A 71 -11.43 11.01 0.20
N SER A 72 -12.74 11.17 0.03
CA SER A 72 -13.56 11.99 0.92
C SER A 72 -13.55 11.44 2.36
N PHE A 73 -13.58 10.12 2.51
CA PHE A 73 -13.44 9.46 3.81
C PHE A 73 -12.06 9.66 4.44
N LEU A 74 -10.96 9.50 3.69
CA LEU A 74 -9.60 9.77 4.19
C LEU A 74 -9.40 11.23 4.58
N THR A 75 -10.03 12.16 3.85
CA THR A 75 -10.05 13.58 4.20
C THR A 75 -10.83 13.82 5.50
N TYR A 76 -11.92 13.10 5.71
CA TYR A 76 -12.71 13.15 6.93
C TYR A 76 -11.90 12.70 8.16
N ILE A 77 -11.17 11.59 8.04
CA ILE A 77 -10.28 11.05 9.09
C ILE A 77 -9.29 12.12 9.55
N ARG A 78 -8.61 12.80 8.62
CA ARG A 78 -7.70 13.90 8.94
C ARG A 78 -8.41 15.07 9.59
N ARG A 79 -9.56 15.50 9.04
CA ARG A 79 -10.33 16.65 9.54
C ARG A 79 -10.84 16.43 10.96
N LYS A 80 -11.15 15.20 11.34
CA LYS A 80 -11.56 14.82 12.69
C LYS A 80 -10.38 14.61 13.66
N GLY A 81 -9.14 14.75 13.19
CA GLY A 81 -7.94 14.64 14.02
C GLY A 81 -7.45 13.21 14.24
N PHE A 82 -8.07 12.20 13.60
CA PHE A 82 -7.63 10.81 13.70
C PHE A 82 -6.31 10.56 12.98
N SER A 83 -5.97 11.35 11.96
CA SER A 83 -4.67 11.28 11.29
C SER A 83 -4.03 12.65 11.14
N LYS A 84 -2.74 12.73 11.45
CA LYS A 84 -1.92 13.93 11.22
C LYS A 84 -1.49 14.06 9.75
N VAL A 85 -1.58 12.98 8.98
CA VAL A 85 -1.10 12.90 7.59
C VAL A 85 -2.27 13.00 6.61
N ASN A 86 -2.04 13.65 5.46
CA ASN A 86 -3.03 13.73 4.40
C ASN A 86 -3.08 12.45 3.56
N LEU A 87 -3.72 11.42 4.11
CA LEU A 87 -3.83 10.10 3.49
C LEU A 87 -4.51 10.10 2.10
N ALA A 88 -5.43 11.04 1.84
CA ALA A 88 -6.19 11.08 0.60
C ALA A 88 -5.33 11.28 -0.67
N VAL A 89 -4.15 11.89 -0.54
CA VAL A 89 -3.25 12.14 -1.68
C VAL A 89 -2.56 10.87 -2.19
N HIS A 90 -2.51 9.82 -1.37
CA HIS A 90 -1.89 8.53 -1.69
C HIS A 90 -2.84 7.57 -2.41
N LEU A 91 -4.14 7.88 -2.49
CA LEU A 91 -5.11 7.07 -3.22
C LEU A 91 -5.08 7.42 -4.72
N ARG A 92 -4.15 6.82 -5.47
CA ARG A 92 -4.05 7.01 -6.93
C ARG A 92 -4.33 5.69 -7.66
N VAL A 93 -5.43 5.65 -8.42
CA VAL A 93 -5.74 4.53 -9.30
C VAL A 93 -4.80 4.60 -10.50
N LYS A 94 -4.07 3.51 -10.79
CA LYS A 94 -3.31 3.36 -12.04
C LYS A 94 -4.29 3.51 -13.21
N LYS A 95 -4.30 4.69 -13.81
CA LYS A 95 -5.03 4.98 -15.05
C LYS A 95 -4.01 4.90 -16.17
N THR A 96 -4.06 3.84 -16.96
CA THR A 96 -3.33 3.76 -18.23
C THR A 96 -3.88 4.85 -19.16
N SER A 97 -3.18 5.98 -19.29
CA SER A 97 -2.85 6.64 -20.57
C SER A 97 -2.20 8.02 -20.35
N HIS A 98 -1.30 8.36 -21.26
CA HIS A 98 -0.30 9.42 -21.22
C HIS A 98 -0.84 10.86 -21.44
N LYS A 99 -0.03 11.81 -20.97
CA LYS A 99 0.06 13.27 -21.24
C LYS A 99 -0.61 14.23 -20.25
N GLY A 100 0.25 15.05 -19.64
CA GLY A 100 -0.06 16.22 -18.84
C GLY A 100 1.03 16.47 -17.81
N ALA A 101 2.19 16.96 -18.25
CA ALA A 101 3.28 17.34 -17.37
C ALA A 101 2.92 18.61 -16.59
N SER A 102 3.11 18.58 -15.26
CA SER A 102 3.72 19.69 -14.53
C SER A 102 4.73 19.13 -13.52
N PRO A 103 5.92 19.75 -13.37
CA PRO A 103 7.08 19.17 -12.72
C PRO A 103 7.31 19.75 -11.32
N GLN A 104 7.15 18.95 -10.28
CA GLN A 104 7.72 19.05 -8.92
C GLN A 104 6.92 18.03 -8.10
N GLN A 105 7.48 17.03 -7.44
CA GLN A 105 8.70 17.09 -6.67
C GLN A 105 9.45 15.76 -6.81
N ASN A 106 10.64 15.86 -7.37
CA ASN A 106 11.77 15.09 -6.89
C ASN A 106 11.96 15.49 -5.42
N LEU A 107 11.34 14.75 -4.50
CA LEU A 107 11.97 14.52 -3.21
C LEU A 107 12.35 13.04 -3.22
N PRO A 108 13.63 12.69 -3.03
CA PRO A 108 13.94 11.34 -2.60
C PRO A 108 13.28 11.22 -1.23
N ALA A 109 12.08 10.62 -1.20
CA ALA A 109 11.49 10.20 0.06
C ALA A 109 12.39 9.07 0.55
N GLN A 110 13.47 9.46 1.23
CA GLN A 110 14.23 8.61 2.10
C GLN A 110 13.21 8.00 3.03
N THR A 111 12.76 6.80 2.67
CA THR A 111 11.83 6.03 3.46
C THR A 111 12.67 5.56 4.62
N THR A 112 12.50 6.22 5.76
CA THR A 112 13.20 5.87 6.99
C THR A 112 12.63 4.55 7.48
N LEU A 113 13.25 3.48 6.99
CA LEU A 113 13.00 2.13 7.45
C LEU A 113 13.77 1.93 8.76
N THR A 114 13.07 1.45 9.78
CA THR A 114 13.70 0.99 11.02
C THR A 114 14.63 -0.19 10.69
N ALA A 115 15.68 -0.41 11.48
CA ALA A 115 16.64 -1.50 11.24
C ALA A 115 15.94 -2.88 11.15
N GLN A 116 14.89 -3.11 11.94
CA GLN A 116 14.07 -4.32 11.84
C GLN A 116 13.25 -4.41 10.55
N GLY A 117 12.66 -3.29 10.10
CA GLY A 117 11.90 -3.26 8.85
C GLY A 117 12.80 -3.53 7.63
N TYR A 118 14.02 -2.98 7.64
CA TYR A 118 15.03 -3.24 6.61
C TYR A 118 15.43 -4.71 6.58
N ALA A 119 15.78 -5.30 7.74
CA ALA A 119 16.16 -6.71 7.84
C ALA A 119 15.04 -7.66 7.38
N LYS A 120 13.78 -7.31 7.64
CA LYS A 120 12.63 -8.10 7.17
C LYS A 120 12.50 -8.07 5.65
N LEU A 121 12.62 -6.89 5.05
CA LEU A 121 12.58 -6.74 3.58
C LEU A 121 13.78 -7.41 2.90
N GLU A 122 14.96 -7.37 3.53
CA GLU A 122 16.16 -8.05 3.04
C GLU A 122 16.02 -9.57 3.08
N LYS A 123 15.40 -10.11 4.15
CA LYS A 123 15.07 -11.53 4.25
C LYS A 123 14.04 -11.94 3.18
N GLU A 124 12.98 -11.16 3.00
CA GLU A 124 11.96 -11.41 1.98
C GLU A 124 12.56 -11.38 0.56
N LEU A 125 13.48 -10.45 0.30
CA LEU A 125 14.24 -10.39 -0.96
C LEU A 125 15.08 -11.66 -1.17
N ALA A 126 15.74 -12.17 -0.13
CA ALA A 126 16.54 -13.38 -0.21
C ALA A 126 15.68 -14.61 -0.52
N ASP A 127 14.53 -14.75 0.14
CA ASP A 127 13.54 -15.80 -0.11
C ASP A 127 13.04 -15.75 -1.57
N LEU A 128 12.66 -14.57 -2.06
CA LEU A 128 12.19 -14.41 -3.45
C LEU A 128 13.28 -14.73 -4.49
N LYS A 129 14.54 -14.39 -4.21
CA LYS A 129 15.67 -14.75 -5.09
C LYS A 129 15.92 -16.27 -5.12
N SER A 130 15.68 -16.95 -4.01
CA SER A 130 15.71 -18.42 -3.96
C SER A 130 14.60 -19.03 -4.81
N GLN A 131 13.36 -18.57 -4.63
CA GLN A 131 12.19 -19.03 -5.40
C GLN A 131 12.35 -18.78 -6.90
N ARG A 132 12.91 -17.63 -7.31
CA ARG A 132 13.21 -17.35 -8.71
C ARG A 132 14.11 -18.43 -9.33
N SER A 133 15.10 -18.89 -8.58
CA SER A 133 16.06 -19.89 -9.04
C SER A 133 15.39 -21.26 -9.18
N GLU A 134 14.52 -21.63 -8.24
CA GLU A 134 13.72 -22.84 -8.29
C GLU A 134 12.78 -22.87 -9.50
N VAL A 135 12.03 -21.77 -9.74
CA VAL A 135 11.14 -21.64 -10.90
C VAL A 135 11.91 -21.67 -12.22
N THR A 136 13.14 -21.14 -12.25
CA THR A 136 13.97 -21.18 -13.46
C THR A 136 14.39 -22.62 -13.80
N GLU A 137 14.69 -23.44 -12.79
CA GLU A 137 14.98 -24.86 -12.99
C GLU A 137 13.72 -25.65 -13.39
N GLU A 138 12.56 -25.30 -12.84
CA GLU A 138 11.27 -25.88 -13.24
C GLU A 138 10.95 -25.56 -14.71
N ILE A 139 11.16 -24.32 -15.15
CA ILE A 139 11.04 -23.92 -16.56
C ILE A 139 11.99 -24.73 -17.44
N ARG A 140 13.25 -24.94 -17.01
CA ARG A 140 14.22 -25.74 -17.77
C ARG A 140 13.80 -27.20 -17.91
N ARG A 141 13.29 -27.81 -16.84
CA ARG A 141 12.77 -29.18 -16.86
C ARG A 141 11.53 -29.29 -17.75
N ALA A 142 10.57 -28.38 -17.60
CA ALA A 142 9.37 -28.32 -18.42
C ALA A 142 9.66 -28.04 -19.91
N ALA A 143 10.74 -27.31 -20.22
CA ALA A 143 11.18 -27.05 -21.59
C ALA A 143 11.97 -28.20 -22.22
N ALA A 144 12.54 -29.12 -21.42
CA ALA A 144 13.21 -30.32 -21.89
C ALA A 144 12.22 -31.44 -22.24
N ASP A 145 11.01 -31.38 -21.67
CA ASP A 145 9.89 -32.26 -21.99
C ASP A 145 9.33 -31.91 -23.38
N LYS A 146 9.49 -32.82 -24.36
CA LYS A 146 9.33 -32.55 -25.81
C LYS A 146 7.88 -32.40 -26.29
N ASP A 147 6.89 -32.39 -25.40
CA ASP A 147 5.49 -32.23 -25.77
C ASP A 147 5.06 -30.74 -25.75
N PHE A 148 5.51 -30.01 -26.77
CA PHE A 148 5.35 -28.56 -26.89
C PHE A 148 3.90 -28.10 -27.17
N ARG A 149 2.97 -29.02 -27.43
CA ARG A 149 1.63 -28.68 -27.94
C ARG A 149 0.60 -28.36 -26.86
N GLU A 150 0.78 -28.85 -25.63
CA GLU A 150 -0.15 -28.62 -24.50
C GLU A 150 0.57 -28.18 -23.20
N ASN A 151 1.70 -27.48 -23.32
CA ASN A 151 2.58 -27.22 -22.17
C ASN A 151 2.10 -26.02 -21.30
N ALA A 152 0.86 -26.12 -20.79
CA ALA A 152 0.32 -25.25 -19.75
C ALA A 152 1.25 -25.10 -18.52
N PRO A 153 1.99 -26.13 -18.08
CA PRO A 153 2.98 -25.99 -17.00
C PRO A 153 4.09 -24.99 -17.33
N LEU A 154 4.62 -25.01 -18.56
CA LEU A 154 5.67 -24.07 -18.99
C LEU A 154 5.17 -22.62 -19.01
N ALA A 155 3.94 -22.39 -19.48
CA ALA A 155 3.33 -21.06 -19.50
C ALA A 155 3.11 -20.54 -18.07
N ALA A 156 2.58 -21.38 -17.17
CA ALA A 156 2.38 -21.05 -15.77
C ALA A 156 3.71 -20.73 -15.06
N ALA A 157 4.75 -21.53 -15.28
CA ALA A 157 6.06 -21.30 -14.68
C ALA A 157 6.71 -19.99 -15.18
N ARG A 158 6.54 -19.64 -16.47
CA ARG A 158 7.00 -18.36 -17.02
C ARG A 158 6.27 -17.16 -16.43
N GLU A 159 4.95 -17.25 -16.26
CA GLU A 159 4.17 -16.19 -15.63
C GLU A 159 4.55 -16.03 -14.15
N HIS A 160 4.74 -17.14 -13.44
CA HIS A 160 5.22 -17.13 -12.07
C HIS A 160 6.60 -16.46 -11.94
N LYS A 161 7.54 -16.78 -12.84
CA LYS A 161 8.84 -16.10 -12.91
C LYS A 161 8.70 -14.60 -13.15
N ALA A 162 7.81 -14.16 -14.04
CA ALA A 162 7.59 -12.73 -14.31
C ALA A 162 7.03 -11.99 -13.08
N HIS A 163 6.13 -12.63 -12.33
CA HIS A 163 5.58 -12.09 -11.10
C HIS A 163 6.68 -11.92 -10.03
N LEU A 164 7.51 -12.96 -9.83
CA LEU A 164 8.62 -12.94 -8.88
C LEU A 164 9.63 -11.82 -9.22
N GLU A 165 9.99 -11.67 -10.49
CA GLU A 165 10.90 -10.62 -10.94
C GLU A 165 10.35 -9.20 -10.66
N GLY A 166 9.05 -8.99 -10.88
CA GLY A 166 8.39 -7.72 -10.54
C GLY A 166 8.50 -7.41 -9.05
N ARG A 167 8.23 -8.40 -8.19
CA ARG A 167 8.29 -8.25 -6.74
C ARG A 167 9.71 -7.99 -6.23
N ILE A 168 10.70 -8.69 -6.78
CA ILE A 168 12.12 -8.48 -6.48
C ILE A 168 12.52 -7.04 -6.83
N GLN A 169 12.15 -6.57 -8.02
CA GLN A 169 12.52 -5.22 -8.47
C GLN A 169 11.90 -4.12 -7.59
N GLU A 170 10.66 -4.29 -7.13
CA GLU A 170 9.99 -3.37 -6.19
C GLU A 170 10.69 -3.34 -4.83
N LEU A 171 11.07 -4.51 -4.29
CA LEU A 171 11.80 -4.61 -3.03
C LEU A 171 13.22 -4.03 -3.14
N GLU A 172 13.95 -4.29 -4.24
CA GLU A 172 15.28 -3.70 -4.46
C GLU A 172 15.23 -2.19 -4.61
N ALA A 173 14.22 -1.64 -5.31
CA ALA A 173 14.04 -0.20 -5.44
C ALA A 173 13.73 0.45 -4.09
N THR A 174 12.94 -0.24 -3.26
CA THR A 174 12.59 0.20 -1.90
C THR A 174 13.81 0.17 -0.98
N LEU A 175 14.58 -0.93 -0.98
CA LEU A 175 15.81 -1.07 -0.19
C LEU A 175 16.91 -0.08 -0.61
N LYS A 176 17.04 0.21 -1.92
CA LYS A 176 17.98 1.22 -2.43
C LYS A 176 17.60 2.66 -2.04
N SER A 177 16.31 2.94 -1.94
CA SER A 177 15.80 4.26 -1.57
C SER A 177 15.63 4.43 -0.05
N ALA A 178 15.73 3.33 0.71
CA ALA A 178 15.63 3.31 2.15
C ALA A 178 16.88 3.91 2.78
N THR A 179 16.70 4.90 3.65
CA THR A 179 17.78 5.40 4.51
C THR A 179 17.63 4.71 5.86
N ILE A 180 18.61 3.88 6.22
CA ILE A 180 18.65 3.18 7.51
C ILE A 180 18.82 4.25 8.58
N MET A 181 17.75 4.60 9.29
CA MET A 181 17.87 5.30 10.56
C MET A 181 18.39 4.28 11.57
N ALA A 182 19.72 4.21 11.72
CA ALA A 182 20.32 3.57 12.88
C ALA A 182 19.80 4.32 14.11
N GLU A 183 19.17 3.59 15.03
CA GLU A 183 18.92 4.07 16.39
C GLU A 183 20.27 4.30 17.07
N ASN A 184 20.88 5.46 16.82
CA ASN A 184 21.95 5.96 17.68
C ASN A 184 21.35 7.03 18.58
N GLN A 185 20.91 6.59 19.76
CA GLN A 185 20.73 7.43 20.94
C GLN A 185 21.99 8.28 21.13
N GLY A 186 21.89 9.62 21.08
CA GLY A 186 23.10 10.44 21.11
C GLY A 186 22.93 11.96 21.19
N THR A 187 22.19 12.45 22.18
CA THR A 187 22.35 13.76 22.84
C THR A 187 21.90 15.05 22.13
N SER A 188 20.88 15.67 22.73
CA SER A 188 20.78 17.09 23.12
C SER A 188 21.65 18.11 22.37
N LYS A 189 21.00 19.00 21.61
CA LYS A 189 21.16 20.45 21.83
C LYS A 189 20.03 21.26 21.21
N ILE A 190 19.14 21.69 22.09
CA ILE A 190 18.30 22.88 21.89
C ILE A 190 19.29 24.06 21.82
N LYS A 191 19.23 24.86 20.77
CA LYS A 191 19.92 26.17 20.76
C LYS A 191 18.92 27.23 20.29
N SER A 192 18.22 27.78 21.28
CA SER A 192 17.65 29.11 21.23
C SER A 192 18.80 30.12 21.11
N GLY A 193 18.65 31.08 20.20
CA GLY A 193 19.52 32.24 20.02
C GLY A 193 18.84 33.22 19.10
#